data_AF-A0A2N3DJQ3-F1
#
_entry.id   AF-A0A2N3DJQ3-F1
#
_cell.length_a   1.000
_cell.length_b   1.000
_cell.length_c   1.000
_cell.angle_alpha   90.00
_cell.angle_beta   90.00
_cell.angle_gamma   90.00
#
_symmetry.space_group_name_H-M   'P 1'
#
loop_
_entity.id
_entity.type
_entity.pdbx_description
1 polymer ?
#
loop_
_entity_poly.entity_id
_entity_poly.type
_entity_poly.pdbx_seq_one_letter_code
_entity_poly.pdbx_strand_id
1 'polypeptide(L)'
;RDRARLEGLGRLLASLDPRALLSRGYAMVRGEGGAMVTTAASARSAGHLRLQFADGEVPVAVTDARPARKPPPPQKGQGELF
;
A
#
# COMPACT_ATOMS: atom_id res chain seq x y z
N ARG A 1 -31.29 -17.99 21.69
CA ARG A 1 -30.99 -16.58 22.06
C ARG A 1 -29.54 -16.22 21.72
N ASP A 2 -28.63 -17.19 21.61
CA ASP A 2 -27.19 -17.00 21.35
C ASP A 2 -26.83 -16.48 19.95
N ARG A 3 -27.63 -16.81 18.93
CA ARG A 3 -27.39 -16.35 17.55
C ARG A 3 -27.46 -14.83 17.38
N ALA A 4 -28.39 -14.16 18.06
CA ALA A 4 -28.52 -12.69 17.97
C ALA A 4 -27.32 -11.96 18.60
N ARG A 5 -26.71 -12.56 19.64
CA ARG A 5 -25.50 -12.03 20.28
C ARG A 5 -24.27 -12.21 19.39
N LEU A 6 -24.16 -13.35 18.70
CA LEU A 6 -23.12 -13.62 17.70
C LEU A 6 -23.23 -12.70 16.48
N GLU A 7 -24.44 -12.45 15.97
CA GLU A 7 -24.65 -11.49 14.88
C GLU A 7 -24.32 -10.05 15.28
N GLY A 8 -24.67 -9.65 16.50
CA GLY A 8 -24.32 -8.32 17.03
C GLY A 8 -22.81 -8.10 17.13
N LEU A 9 -22.07 -9.12 17.57
CA LEU A 9 -20.60 -9.10 17.61
C LEU A 9 -19.99 -9.12 16.20
N GLY A 10 -20.57 -9.88 15.26
CA GLY A 10 -20.11 -9.89 13.87
C GLY A 10 -20.31 -8.56 13.14
N ARG A 11 -21.40 -7.84 13.41
CA ARG A 11 -21.63 -6.49 12.87
C ARG A 11 -20.67 -5.45 13.44
N LEU A 12 -20.36 -5.53 14.74
CA LEU A 12 -19.34 -4.68 15.36
C LEU A 12 -17.96 -4.97 14.77
N LEU A 13 -17.62 -6.25 14.60
CA LEU A 13 -16.37 -6.67 13.98
C LEU A 13 -16.25 -6.13 12.53
N ALA A 14 -17.33 -6.22 11.74
CA ALA A 14 -17.36 -5.70 10.37
C ALA A 14 -17.23 -4.17 10.30
N SER A 15 -17.79 -3.43 11.26
CA SER A 15 -17.68 -1.97 11.33
C SER A 15 -16.28 -1.50 11.76
N LEU A 16 -15.59 -2.35 12.52
CA LEU A 16 -14.23 -2.15 13.01
C LEU A 16 -13.20 -2.88 12.15
N ASP A 17 -13.56 -3.43 10.99
CA ASP A 17 -12.66 -4.24 10.18
C ASP A 17 -11.83 -3.34 9.24
N PRO A 18 -10.56 -3.02 9.56
CA PRO A 18 -9.69 -2.31 8.63
C PRO A 18 -9.46 -3.09 7.32
N ARG A 19 -9.85 -4.37 7.23
CA ARG A 19 -9.82 -5.13 5.97
C ARG A 19 -10.85 -4.66 4.95
N ALA A 20 -11.94 -4.01 5.37
CA ALA A 20 -12.89 -3.40 4.43
C ALA A 20 -12.23 -2.28 3.59
N LEU A 21 -11.17 -1.65 4.10
CA LEU A 21 -10.38 -0.67 3.36
C LEU A 21 -9.50 -1.35 2.30
N LEU A 22 -8.95 -2.53 2.58
CA LEU A 22 -8.12 -3.25 1.60
C LEU A 22 -8.91 -3.59 0.33
N SER A 23 -10.16 -4.04 0.49
CA SER A 23 -11.06 -4.33 -0.64
C SER A 23 -11.45 -3.07 -1.44
N ARG A 24 -11.28 -1.88 -0.87
CA ARG A 24 -11.55 -0.59 -1.53
C ARG A 24 -10.32 0.00 -2.23
N GLY A 25 -9.21 -0.75 -2.27
CA GLY A 25 -7.97 -0.36 -2.93
C GLY A 25 -6.94 0.33 -2.02
N TYR A 26 -7.10 0.23 -0.70
CA TYR A 26 -6.09 0.69 0.25
C TYR A 26 -5.06 -0.41 0.55
N ALA A 27 -3.88 -0.01 1.03
CA ALA A 27 -2.84 -0.92 1.50
C ALA A 27 -2.50 -0.63 2.96
N MET A 28 -2.31 -1.67 3.76
CA MET A 28 -1.83 -1.54 5.14
C MET A 28 -0.30 -1.62 5.15
N VAL A 29 0.35 -0.64 5.76
CA VAL A 29 1.81 -0.60 5.86
C VAL A 29 2.25 -1.25 7.16
N ARG A 30 3.13 -2.25 7.07
CA ARG A 30 3.77 -2.92 8.20
C ARG A 30 5.28 -2.76 8.14
N GLY A 31 5.90 -2.55 9.29
CA GLY A 31 7.34 -2.55 9.44
C GLY A 31 7.92 -3.95 9.59
N GLU A 32 9.22 -4.00 9.82
CA GLU A 32 9.91 -5.21 10.23
C GLU A 32 9.32 -5.74 11.55
N GLY A 33 9.11 -7.05 11.66
CA GLY A 33 8.44 -7.65 12.81
C GLY A 33 6.91 -7.51 12.84
N GLY A 34 6.28 -6.88 11.85
CA GLY A 34 4.82 -6.86 11.69
C GLY A 34 4.09 -5.72 12.41
N ALA A 35 4.83 -4.77 12.99
CA ALA A 35 4.27 -3.55 13.59
C ALA A 35 3.62 -2.66 12.52
N MET A 36 2.47 -2.04 12.83
CA MET A 36 1.77 -1.18 11.87
C MET A 36 2.45 0.18 11.78
N VAL A 37 2.73 0.62 10.56
CA VAL A 37 3.38 1.91 10.30
C VAL A 37 2.33 2.89 9.78
N THR A 38 2.02 3.91 10.56
CA THR A 38 0.97 4.89 10.25
C THR A 38 1.50 6.27 9.86
N THR A 39 2.81 6.49 9.99
CA THR A 39 3.45 7.78 9.69
C THR A 39 4.60 7.63 8.68
N ALA A 40 4.81 8.68 7.88
CA ALA A 40 5.93 8.73 6.93
C ALA A 40 7.30 8.76 7.62
N ALA A 41 7.40 9.35 8.82
CA ALA A 41 8.64 9.38 9.58
C ALA A 41 9.05 7.97 10.03
N SER A 42 8.10 7.20 10.58
CA SER A 42 8.34 5.80 10.95
C SER A 42 8.66 4.93 9.73
N ALA A 43 8.00 5.19 8.58
CA ALA A 43 8.30 4.51 7.33
C ALA A 43 9.76 4.74 6.88
N ARG A 44 10.23 5.99 6.88
CA ARG A 44 11.62 6.34 6.54
C ARG A 44 12.62 5.74 7.52
N SER A 45 12.33 5.79 8.81
CA SER A 45 13.22 5.24 9.84
C SER A 45 13.36 3.71 9.75
N ALA A 46 12.32 3.01 9.29
CA ALA A 46 12.35 1.56 9.15
C ALA A 46 13.17 1.11 7.93
N GLY A 47 13.19 1.89 6.84
CA GLY A 47 13.92 1.58 5.60
C GLY A 47 13.32 0.43 4.77
N HIS A 48 12.75 -0.59 5.41
CA HIS A 48 12.05 -1.70 4.78
C HIS A 48 10.67 -1.91 5.41
N LEU A 49 9.67 -2.13 4.56
CA LEU A 49 8.27 -2.27 4.95
C LEU A 49 7.63 -3.40 4.14
N ARG A 50 6.44 -3.82 4.57
CA ARG A 50 5.54 -4.70 3.84
C ARG A 50 4.21 -3.99 3.66
N LEU A 51 3.75 -3.90 2.42
CA LEU A 51 2.41 -3.44 2.07
C LEU A 51 1.51 -4.66 2.00
N GLN A 52 0.45 -4.67 2.79
CA GLN A 52 -0.57 -5.70 2.71
C GLN A 52 -1.77 -5.16 1.93
N PHE A 53 -2.09 -5.86 0.86
CA PHE A 53 -3.25 -5.66 0.00
C PHE A 53 -4.30 -6.74 0.29
N ALA A 54 -5.46 -6.65 -0.36
CA ALA A 54 -6.50 -7.67 -0.23
C ALA A 54 -6.09 -9.03 -0.81
N ASP A 55 -5.20 -9.03 -1.80
CA ASP A 55 -4.76 -10.19 -2.58
C ASP A 55 -3.38 -10.72 -2.17
N GLY A 56 -2.60 -9.96 -1.38
CA GLY A 56 -1.28 -10.42 -0.94
C GLY A 56 -0.46 -9.37 -0.20
N GLU A 57 0.80 -9.72 0.07
CA GLU A 57 1.78 -8.82 0.67
C GLU A 57 2.92 -8.53 -0.30
N VAL A 58 3.39 -7.28 -0.32
CA VAL A 58 4.50 -6.83 -1.15
C VAL A 58 5.57 -6.20 -0.26
N PRO A 59 6.81 -6.73 -0.24
CA PRO A 59 7.93 -6.08 0.43
C PRO A 59 8.37 -4.84 -0.35
N VAL A 60 8.62 -3.73 0.37
CA VAL A 60 9.08 -2.47 -0.21
C VAL A 60 10.24 -1.88 0.59
N ALA A 61 11.15 -1.22 -0.11
CA ALA A 61 12.20 -0.41 0.49
C ALA A 61 11.83 1.07 0.37
N VAL A 62 12.03 1.84 1.45
CA VAL A 62 11.84 3.28 1.45
C VAL A 62 13.11 3.93 0.93
N THR A 63 12.98 4.70 -0.14
CA THR A 63 14.09 5.45 -0.74
C THR A 63 13.74 6.93 -0.78
N ASP A 64 14.67 7.81 -0.42
CA ASP A 64 14.51 9.26 -0.61
C ASP A 64 14.73 9.71 -2.06
N ALA A 65 15.03 8.77 -2.96
CA ALA A 65 15.19 9.06 -4.38
C ALA A 65 13.85 9.47 -5.01
N ARG A 66 13.82 10.64 -5.65
CA ARG A 66 12.72 11.02 -6.54
C ARG A 66 12.59 9.94 -7.61
N PRO A 67 11.38 9.43 -7.90
CA PRO A 67 11.22 8.42 -8.95
C PRO A 67 11.83 8.95 -10.24
N ALA A 68 12.80 8.20 -10.79
CA ALA A 68 13.48 8.58 -12.01
C ALA A 68 12.42 8.68 -13.12
N ARG A 69 12.19 9.89 -13.64
CA ARG A 69 11.36 10.06 -14.82
C ARG A 69 12.05 9.33 -15.96
N LYS A 70 11.37 8.35 -16.56
CA LYS A 70 11.83 7.73 -17.80
C LYS A 70 12.11 8.87 -18.81
N PRO A 71 13.30 8.96 -19.39
CA PRO A 71 13.57 9.98 -20.39
C PRO A 71 12.57 9.79 -21.55
N PRO A 72 12.02 10.88 -22.10
CA PRO A 72 11.13 10.79 -23.24
C PRO A 72 11.85 10.06 -24.39
N PRO A 73 11.14 9.23 -25.17
CA PRO A 73 11.75 8.52 -26.29
C PRO A 73 12.40 9.52 -27.25
N PRO A 74 13.56 9.18 -27.83
CA PRO A 74 14.25 10.07 -28.75
C PRO A 74 13.33 10.38 -29.93
N GLN A 75 13.05 11.67 -30.14
CA GLN A 75 12.41 12.13 -31.38
C GLN A 75 13.39 11.81 -32.51
N LYS A 76 13.05 10.83 -33.34
CA LYS A 76 13.76 10.60 -34.60
C LYS A 76 13.72 11.90 -35.39
N GLY A 77 14.91 12.39 -35.73
CA GLY A 77 15.14 13.73 -36.24
C GLY A 77 14.38 14.05 -37.51
N GLN A 78 14.02 15.34 -37.59
CA GLN A 78 13.95 16.08 -38.85
C GLN A 78 15.20 15.81 -39.68
N GLY A 79 15.06 15.60 -40.99
CA GLY A 79 16.20 15.70 -41.91
C GLY A 79 16.24 14.74 -43.09
N GLU A 80 15.14 14.57 -43.83
CA GLU A 80 15.19 14.04 -45.20
C GLU A 80 14.22 14.83 -46.09
N LEU A 81 14.49 16.12 -46.30
CA LEU A 81 13.88 16.89 -47.39
C LEU A 81 14.81 18.04 -47.80
N PHE A 82 15.96 17.68 -48.37
CA PHE A 82 16.78 18.54 -49.22
C PHE A 82 17.05 17.79 -50.51
#